data_AF-A0A481CFR8-F1
#
_entry.id   AF-A0A481CFR8-F1
#
_cell.length_a   1.000
_cell.length_b   1.000
_cell.length_c   1.000
_cell.angle_alpha   90.00
_cell.angle_beta   90.00
_cell.angle_gamma   90.00
#
_symmetry.space_group_name_H-M   'P 1'
#
loop_
_entity.id
_entity.type
_entity.pdbx_description
1 polymer ?
#
loop_
_entity_poly.entity_id
_entity_poly.type
_entity_poly.pdbx_seq_one_letter_code
_entity_poly.pdbx_strand_id
1 'polypeptide(L)'
;MVTVGNYCEAEGPAGPVWVKGLSPCFFFTLVPSMLMGLGALALVPVLPCKRPERPDGADAVSWAAGPRVAPYVLQLLLATLQVALPLAGLIGRVGTAQDAPLPGYLLLATVLGTVASACGLGLLVTERNQARQKLAMGVWIKFTHSPGLLLLWTVAFAAENLALVSWNSPQWWWARENLSQQVQFSLWVLRYVVSGGLFVLGLWAPGLRPHSYALRVNEEDQDIERSQVQSTQGPPQSTWRDLGRKLRLLSGYLWPRGSPALQLVVLLCLGLMGLDRGLNVLVPIYYRDIVNLLTQNAPWSSLAWTVTTYVFLKFLQGGGTGSTGFVSNLRTFLWIRVQQFTSRRVELRLFSHLHELSLRWHLGRRTGEVLRIVDRGTSSVTGLLSYLVFNILPTLADIIIGIVYFSMFFNAWFGLIVFLCMSLYLFLTIVVTEWRAKFRRAMNTQENATRARAVDSLLNFETVTETSVAVVVRSRDMERVPGAAGAVESW
;
A
#
# COMPACT_ATOMS: atom_id res chain seq x y z
N MET A 1 44.82 24.44 19.90
CA MET A 1 44.98 24.16 18.46
C MET A 1 44.27 22.85 18.20
N VAL A 2 43.26 22.80 17.32
CA VAL A 2 42.56 21.55 17.02
C VAL A 2 43.40 20.79 15.98
N THR A 3 43.99 19.66 16.39
CA THR A 3 44.73 18.78 15.48
C THR A 3 43.78 17.71 14.93
N VAL A 4 43.75 17.56 13.61
CA VAL A 4 42.98 16.50 12.94
C VAL A 4 43.88 15.26 12.90
N GLY A 5 43.42 14.17 13.52
CA GLY A 5 44.13 12.89 13.52
C GLY A 5 43.88 12.06 12.26
N ASN A 6 44.49 10.88 12.19
CA ASN A 6 44.26 9.90 11.12
C ASN A 6 42.78 9.44 11.06
N TYR A 7 42.34 8.99 9.88
CA TYR A 7 40.91 8.84 9.56
C TYR A 7 40.12 7.90 10.49
N CYS A 8 40.68 6.79 10.98
CA CYS A 8 40.01 5.87 11.93
C CYS A 8 40.90 5.42 13.12
N GLU A 9 42.12 5.92 13.31
CA GLU A 9 43.10 5.25 14.20
C GLU A 9 42.75 5.31 15.71
N ALA A 10 41.94 6.26 16.16
CA ALA A 10 41.57 6.35 17.58
C ALA A 10 40.68 5.20 18.08
N GLU A 11 40.03 4.44 17.18
CA GLU A 11 39.00 3.44 17.54
C GLU A 11 39.21 2.06 16.84
N GLY A 12 40.30 1.88 16.09
CA GLY A 12 40.70 0.61 15.44
C GLY A 12 40.50 0.56 13.91
N PRO A 13 41.09 -0.45 13.21
CA PRO A 13 40.99 -0.57 11.75
C PRO A 13 39.56 -0.84 11.28
N ALA A 14 39.24 -0.48 10.02
CA ALA A 14 37.93 -0.75 9.40
C ALA A 14 37.63 -2.25 9.16
N GLY A 15 38.62 -3.12 9.38
CA GLY A 15 38.61 -4.54 9.02
C GLY A 15 37.62 -5.41 9.81
N PRO A 16 37.53 -5.30 11.15
CA PRO A 16 36.59 -6.14 11.87
C PRO A 16 35.34 -5.32 12.25
N VAL A 17 34.33 -5.37 11.37
CA VAL A 17 33.04 -4.66 11.47
C VAL A 17 32.20 -5.10 12.69
N TRP A 18 32.45 -6.30 13.24
CA TRP A 18 31.59 -6.96 14.22
C TRP A 18 32.37 -7.68 15.35
N VAL A 19 33.22 -6.99 16.11
CA VAL A 19 33.90 -7.66 17.25
C VAL A 19 33.12 -7.53 18.55
N LYS A 20 32.39 -6.42 18.76
CA LYS A 20 31.46 -6.20 19.89
C LYS A 20 30.33 -5.21 19.54
N GLY A 21 29.91 -5.16 18.28
CA GLY A 21 28.99 -4.15 17.72
C GLY A 21 29.59 -3.43 16.50
N LEU A 22 28.83 -2.52 15.88
CA LEU A 22 29.28 -1.70 14.75
C LEU A 22 30.37 -0.72 15.21
N SER A 23 31.48 -0.65 14.46
CA SER A 23 32.50 0.37 14.74
C SER A 23 31.97 1.77 14.42
N PRO A 24 32.21 2.80 15.27
CA PRO A 24 31.72 4.14 15.02
C PRO A 24 32.30 4.72 13.71
N CYS A 25 33.56 4.43 13.36
CA CYS A 25 34.14 4.84 12.08
C CYS A 25 33.34 4.30 10.87
N PHE A 26 32.92 3.04 10.88
CA PHE A 26 32.10 2.47 9.81
C PHE A 26 30.68 3.05 9.77
N PHE A 27 30.05 3.23 10.93
CA PHE A 27 28.70 3.78 11.02
C PHE A 27 28.62 5.24 10.53
N PHE A 28 29.52 6.10 11.01
CA PHE A 28 29.54 7.52 10.67
C PHE A 28 30.06 7.81 9.25
N THR A 29 30.63 6.83 8.56
CA THR A 29 31.01 6.96 7.14
C THR A 29 29.92 6.43 6.21
N LEU A 30 29.35 5.26 6.51
CA LEU A 30 28.33 4.63 5.68
C LEU A 30 27.00 5.40 5.67
N VAL A 31 26.50 5.78 6.86
CA VAL A 31 25.15 6.37 7.00
C VAL A 31 25.04 7.72 6.28
N PRO A 32 25.94 8.70 6.49
CA PRO A 32 25.87 9.98 5.79
C PRO A 32 26.07 9.86 4.28
N SER A 33 26.92 8.93 3.83
CA SER A 33 27.15 8.66 2.41
C SER A 33 25.91 8.09 1.73
N MET A 34 25.22 7.14 2.36
CA MET A 34 23.96 6.58 1.87
C MET A 34 22.83 7.61 1.83
N LEU A 35 22.68 8.41 2.89
CA LEU A 35 21.66 9.46 2.95
C LEU A 35 21.90 10.55 1.89
N MET A 36 23.16 10.93 1.65
CA MET A 36 23.51 11.87 0.59
C MET A 36 23.19 11.30 -0.79
N GLY A 37 23.57 10.05 -1.06
CA GLY A 37 23.25 9.38 -2.32
C GLY A 37 21.75 9.30 -2.60
N LEU A 38 20.95 8.97 -1.57
CA LEU A 38 19.49 8.96 -1.66
C LEU A 38 18.90 10.36 -1.88
N GLY A 39 19.43 11.37 -1.18
CA GLY A 39 19.04 12.76 -1.37
C GLY A 39 19.28 13.23 -2.81
N ALA A 40 20.47 12.97 -3.35
CA ALA A 40 20.83 13.31 -4.72
C ALA A 40 19.90 12.63 -5.74
N LEU A 41 19.65 11.32 -5.59
CA LEU A 41 18.73 10.58 -6.46
C LEU A 41 17.29 11.11 -6.40
N ALA A 42 16.83 11.54 -5.22
CA ALA A 42 15.50 12.11 -5.05
C ALA A 42 15.38 13.53 -5.66
N LEU A 43 16.48 14.27 -5.79
CA LEU A 43 16.50 15.63 -6.34
C LEU A 43 16.47 15.67 -7.87
N VAL A 44 17.12 14.70 -8.53
CA VAL A 44 17.20 14.58 -10.00
C VAL A 44 15.83 14.68 -10.71
N PRO A 45 14.76 13.97 -10.29
CA PRO A 45 13.46 14.05 -10.96
C PRO A 45 12.68 15.34 -10.67
N VAL A 46 13.04 16.12 -9.64
CA VAL A 46 12.29 17.33 -9.23
C VAL A 46 12.81 18.59 -9.93
N LEU A 47 14.10 18.63 -10.27
CA LEU A 47 14.76 19.76 -10.96
C LEU A 47 14.19 20.10 -12.36
N PRO A 48 13.85 19.15 -13.26
CA PRO A 48 13.39 19.48 -14.61
C PRO A 48 11.92 19.96 -14.70
N CYS A 49 11.13 19.94 -13.61
CA CYS A 49 9.74 20.42 -13.63
C CYS A 49 9.58 21.94 -13.47
N LYS A 50 10.65 22.74 -13.60
CA LYS A 50 10.58 24.20 -13.73
C LYS A 50 10.27 24.60 -15.18
N ARG A 51 9.07 24.31 -15.68
CA ARG A 51 8.51 25.06 -16.80
C ARG A 51 7.32 25.87 -16.27
N PRO A 52 7.44 27.20 -16.15
CA PRO A 52 6.34 28.05 -15.73
C PRO A 52 5.45 28.30 -16.94
N GLU A 53 4.47 27.44 -17.19
CA GLU A 53 3.30 27.86 -17.94
C GLU A 53 2.37 28.55 -16.95
N ARG A 54 2.40 29.88 -16.99
CA ARG A 54 1.51 30.76 -16.25
C ARG A 54 0.21 30.82 -17.06
N PRO A 55 -0.94 30.35 -16.55
CA PRO A 55 -2.20 30.61 -17.22
C PRO A 55 -2.53 32.09 -17.02
N ASP A 56 -2.61 32.84 -18.11
CA ASP A 56 -3.28 34.14 -18.12
C ASP A 56 -4.78 33.88 -17.88
N GLY A 57 -5.31 34.39 -16.77
CA GLY A 57 -6.73 34.31 -16.44
C GLY A 57 -7.11 33.09 -15.61
N ALA A 58 -6.95 33.17 -14.29
CA ALA A 58 -7.72 32.34 -13.37
C ALA A 58 -8.10 33.21 -12.17
N ASP A 59 -9.39 33.55 -12.12
CA ASP A 59 -10.00 34.31 -11.04
C ASP A 59 -9.72 33.66 -9.68
N ALA A 60 -9.57 34.52 -8.68
CA ALA A 60 -9.21 34.17 -7.32
C ALA A 60 -10.16 33.12 -6.72
N VAL A 61 -9.71 31.86 -6.71
CA VAL A 61 -10.33 30.81 -5.89
C VAL A 61 -10.18 31.20 -4.42
N SER A 62 -11.31 31.30 -3.72
CA SER A 62 -11.39 31.76 -2.34
C SER A 62 -10.61 30.84 -1.39
N TRP A 63 -9.66 31.43 -0.66
CA TRP A 63 -8.69 30.78 0.21
C TRP A 63 -9.26 30.25 1.54
N ALA A 64 -10.59 30.18 1.69
CA ALA A 64 -11.24 29.85 2.96
C ALA A 64 -11.17 28.34 3.32
N ALA A 65 -10.76 27.48 2.40
CA ALA A 65 -10.56 26.04 2.63
C ALA A 65 -9.06 25.64 2.54
N GLY A 66 -8.18 26.44 3.12
CA GLY A 66 -6.74 26.18 3.12
C GLY A 66 -6.32 24.93 3.93
N PRO A 67 -5.22 24.24 3.55
CA PRO A 67 -4.51 23.28 4.38
C PRO A 67 -4.33 23.73 5.83
N ARG A 68 -4.47 22.85 6.82
CA ARG A 68 -4.02 23.15 8.19
C ARG A 68 -2.54 23.54 8.13
N VAL A 69 -2.22 24.79 8.47
CA VAL A 69 -0.86 25.36 8.37
C VAL A 69 0.06 24.81 9.46
N ALA A 70 -0.51 24.51 10.64
CA ALA A 70 0.22 24.06 11.83
C ALA A 70 1.10 22.80 11.62
N PRO A 71 0.60 21.67 11.08
CA PRO A 71 1.43 20.48 10.96
C PRO A 71 2.51 20.58 9.87
N TYR A 72 2.30 21.40 8.84
CA TYR A 72 3.35 21.72 7.86
C TYR A 72 4.43 22.61 8.48
N VAL A 73 4.05 23.59 9.30
CA VAL A 73 5.02 24.41 10.05
C VAL A 73 5.84 23.54 10.99
N LEU A 74 5.21 22.60 11.69
CA LEU A 74 5.91 21.62 12.52
C LEU A 74 6.89 20.77 11.70
N GLN A 75 6.47 20.28 10.54
CA GLN A 75 7.34 19.49 9.63
C GLN A 75 8.52 20.32 9.11
N LEU A 76 8.30 21.59 8.79
CA LEU A 76 9.36 22.52 8.38
C LEU A 76 10.35 22.77 9.51
N LEU A 77 9.87 22.99 10.74
CA LEU A 77 10.71 23.19 11.93
C LEU A 77 11.55 21.95 12.25
N LEU A 78 10.98 20.75 12.13
CA LEU A 78 11.73 19.51 12.33
C LEU A 78 12.78 19.31 11.21
N ALA A 79 12.44 19.66 9.97
CA ALA A 79 13.37 19.53 8.84
C ALA A 79 14.54 20.53 8.94
N THR A 80 14.29 21.77 9.39
CA THR A 80 15.38 22.73 9.65
C THR A 80 16.25 22.31 10.83
N LEU A 81 15.64 21.75 11.89
CA LEU A 81 16.38 21.18 13.02
C LEU A 81 17.27 20.00 12.59
N GLN A 82 16.79 19.16 11.66
CA GLN A 82 17.57 18.05 11.07
C GLN A 82 18.82 18.51 10.30
N VAL A 83 18.82 19.73 9.74
CA VAL A 83 20.00 20.33 9.08
C VAL A 83 21.01 20.83 10.12
N ALA A 84 20.56 21.34 11.26
CA ALA A 84 21.43 21.87 12.31
C ALA A 84 22.11 20.79 13.16
N LEU A 85 21.51 19.60 13.28
CA LEU A 85 21.97 18.53 14.18
C LEU A 85 23.40 18.00 13.91
N PRO A 86 23.85 17.78 12.65
CA PRO A 86 25.23 17.37 12.41
C PRO A 86 26.26 18.43 12.83
N LEU A 87 25.93 19.72 12.65
CA LEU A 87 26.79 20.82 13.10
C LEU A 87 26.86 20.90 14.63
N ALA A 88 25.72 20.74 15.31
CA ALA A 88 25.68 20.66 16.77
C ALA A 88 26.51 19.47 17.31
N GLY A 89 26.53 18.34 16.58
CA GLY A 89 27.38 17.19 16.87
C GLY A 89 28.87 17.49 16.81
N LEU A 90 29.32 18.23 15.79
CA LEU A 90 30.71 18.65 15.67
C LEU A 90 31.10 19.59 16.83
N ILE A 91 30.27 20.58 17.13
CA ILE A 91 30.52 21.55 18.21
C ILE A 91 30.58 20.85 19.57
N GLY A 92 29.67 19.90 19.85
CA GLY A 92 29.69 19.11 21.07
C GLY A 92 30.96 18.24 21.20
N ARG A 93 31.48 17.70 20.10
CA ARG A 93 32.74 16.93 20.08
C ARG A 93 33.95 17.82 20.28
N VAL A 94 33.98 19.01 19.68
CA VAL A 94 35.06 19.99 19.86
C VAL A 94 35.07 20.55 21.28
N GLY A 95 33.91 20.87 21.85
CA GLY A 95 33.80 21.44 23.20
C GLY A 95 34.07 20.45 24.34
N THR A 96 34.03 19.14 24.07
CA THR A 96 34.33 18.09 25.06
C THR A 96 35.69 17.43 24.84
N ALA A 97 36.40 17.78 23.77
CA ALA A 97 37.75 17.29 23.50
C ALA A 97 38.77 18.08 24.31
N GLN A 98 39.23 17.50 25.42
CA GLN A 98 40.35 18.00 26.22
C GLN A 98 41.68 17.67 25.50
N ASP A 99 41.99 18.42 24.43
CA ASP A 99 43.21 18.33 23.62
C ASP A 99 43.46 17.00 22.84
N ALA A 100 42.47 16.11 22.80
CA ALA A 100 42.52 14.91 21.97
C ALA A 100 42.38 15.23 20.46
N PRO A 101 43.17 14.61 19.57
CA PRO A 101 43.03 14.81 18.13
C PRO A 101 41.66 14.32 17.64
N LEU A 102 40.96 15.16 16.87
CA LEU A 102 39.65 14.82 16.32
C LEU A 102 39.81 13.85 15.15
N PRO A 103 39.04 12.76 15.08
CA PRO A 103 39.13 11.81 13.98
C PRO A 103 38.54 12.38 12.68
N GLY A 104 39.22 12.13 11.57
CA GLY A 104 38.86 12.69 10.26
C GLY A 104 37.47 12.28 9.73
N TYR A 105 36.95 11.10 10.10
CA TYR A 105 35.61 10.65 9.68
C TYR A 105 34.49 11.57 10.17
N LEU A 106 34.70 12.29 11.28
CA LEU A 106 33.69 13.18 11.86
C LEU A 106 33.40 14.38 10.95
N LEU A 107 34.43 14.93 10.28
CA LEU A 107 34.29 16.03 9.33
C LEU A 107 33.54 15.59 8.07
N LEU A 108 33.82 14.39 7.58
CA LEU A 108 33.09 13.82 6.45
C LEU A 108 31.62 13.57 6.80
N ALA A 109 31.35 13.03 7.99
CA ALA A 109 30.00 12.76 8.47
C ALA A 109 29.17 14.03 8.63
N THR A 110 29.77 15.12 9.11
CA THR A 110 29.07 16.40 9.30
C THR A 110 28.76 17.06 7.96
N VAL A 111 29.71 17.11 7.04
CA VAL A 111 29.51 17.66 5.69
C VAL A 111 28.46 16.87 4.91
N LEU A 112 28.61 15.54 4.81
CA LEU A 112 27.64 14.73 4.08
C LEU A 112 26.26 14.71 4.75
N GLY A 113 26.21 14.69 6.08
CA GLY A 113 24.96 14.72 6.84
C GLY A 113 24.19 16.04 6.67
N THR A 114 24.88 17.19 6.74
CA THR A 114 24.26 18.51 6.52
C THR A 114 23.72 18.65 5.10
N VAL A 115 24.51 18.24 4.10
CA VAL A 115 24.10 18.29 2.68
C VAL A 115 22.89 17.38 2.43
N ALA A 116 22.88 16.16 2.98
CA ALA A 116 21.75 15.24 2.85
C ALA A 116 20.46 15.80 3.50
N SER A 117 20.56 16.35 4.70
CA SER A 117 19.43 16.99 5.39
C SER A 117 18.93 18.23 4.64
N ALA A 118 19.84 19.05 4.09
CA ALA A 118 19.50 20.24 3.31
C ALA A 118 18.78 19.86 2.01
N CYS A 119 19.19 18.77 1.37
CA CYS A 119 18.51 18.19 0.22
C CYS A 119 17.06 17.78 0.57
N GLY A 120 16.86 17.12 1.71
CA GLY A 120 15.52 16.76 2.21
C GLY A 120 14.62 17.97 2.47
N LEU A 121 15.17 19.04 3.07
CA LEU A 121 14.46 20.30 3.27
C LEU A 121 14.08 20.97 1.94
N GLY A 122 15.01 21.00 0.98
CA GLY A 122 14.77 21.55 -0.36
C GLY A 122 13.67 20.78 -1.12
N LEU A 123 13.64 19.46 -1.01
CA LEU A 123 12.57 18.61 -1.56
C LEU A 123 11.21 18.93 -0.93
N LEU A 124 11.13 19.07 0.39
CA LEU A 124 9.89 19.42 1.09
C LEU A 124 9.31 20.76 0.60
N VAL A 125 10.15 21.78 0.44
CA VAL A 125 9.73 23.11 -0.01
C VAL A 125 9.32 23.10 -1.49
N THR A 126 10.06 22.41 -2.34
CA THR A 126 9.76 22.33 -3.78
C THR A 126 8.45 21.57 -4.03
N GLU A 127 8.22 20.44 -3.35
CA GLU A 127 6.96 19.70 -3.42
C GLU A 127 5.76 20.55 -3.00
N ARG A 128 5.90 21.34 -1.93
CA ARG A 128 4.82 22.23 -1.47
C ARG A 128 4.51 23.32 -2.49
N ASN A 129 5.53 23.90 -3.11
CA ASN A 129 5.36 24.91 -4.15
C ASN A 129 4.70 24.33 -5.40
N GLN A 130 5.11 23.13 -5.83
CA GLN A 130 4.46 22.41 -6.92
C GLN A 130 3.01 22.05 -6.60
N ALA A 131 2.72 21.63 -5.36
CA ALA A 131 1.36 21.34 -4.93
C ALA A 131 0.47 22.60 -4.98
N ARG A 132 0.99 23.75 -4.54
CA ARG A 132 0.28 25.04 -4.65
C ARG A 132 0.01 25.43 -6.11
N GLN A 133 0.98 25.22 -7.01
CA GLN A 133 0.80 25.48 -8.43
C GLN A 133 -0.26 24.56 -9.07
N LYS A 134 -0.25 23.26 -8.75
CA LYS A 134 -1.26 22.31 -9.24
C LYS A 134 -2.67 22.63 -8.75
N LEU A 135 -2.80 23.09 -7.51
CA LEU A 135 -4.07 23.61 -6.98
C LEU A 135 -4.52 24.88 -7.73
N ALA A 136 -3.60 25.79 -8.03
CA ALA A 136 -3.91 26.99 -8.81
C ALA A 136 -4.36 26.67 -10.25
N MET A 137 -3.89 25.55 -10.82
CA MET A 137 -4.32 25.04 -12.13
C MET A 137 -5.62 24.22 -12.07
N GLY A 138 -6.28 24.10 -10.91
CA GLY A 138 -7.52 23.32 -10.76
C GLY A 138 -7.36 21.80 -10.87
N VAL A 139 -6.12 21.29 -10.88
CA VAL A 139 -5.82 19.86 -11.01
C VAL A 139 -5.84 19.20 -9.62
N TRP A 140 -6.94 18.51 -9.29
CA TRP A 140 -7.14 17.82 -8.00
C TRP A 140 -6.51 16.42 -8.02
N ILE A 141 -5.35 16.25 -7.37
CA ILE A 141 -4.65 14.96 -7.23
C ILE A 141 -4.50 14.62 -5.75
N LYS A 142 -4.43 13.32 -5.41
CA LYS A 142 -4.02 12.84 -4.09
C LYS A 142 -2.60 13.32 -3.79
N PHE A 143 -2.46 14.33 -2.94
CA PHE A 143 -1.16 14.86 -2.56
C PHE A 143 -0.50 13.99 -1.50
N THR A 144 0.31 13.05 -1.94
CA THR A 144 1.29 12.36 -1.10
C THR A 144 2.67 12.96 -1.36
N HIS A 145 3.55 12.94 -0.35
CA HIS A 145 4.97 13.29 -0.54
C HIS A 145 5.61 12.42 -1.62
N SER A 146 6.69 12.90 -2.24
CA SER A 146 7.42 12.07 -3.21
C SER A 146 7.91 10.79 -2.52
N PRO A 147 7.83 9.64 -3.21
CA PRO A 147 8.42 8.40 -2.69
C PRO A 147 9.91 8.57 -2.34
N GLY A 148 10.63 9.45 -3.05
CA GLY A 148 12.04 9.75 -2.74
C GLY A 148 12.23 10.44 -1.38
N LEU A 149 11.36 11.39 -1.03
CA LEU A 149 11.42 12.10 0.26
C LEU A 149 11.03 11.18 1.42
N LEU A 150 10.00 10.36 1.23
CA LEU A 150 9.60 9.37 2.23
C LEU A 150 10.71 8.34 2.45
N LEU A 151 11.32 7.83 1.37
CA LEU A 151 12.41 6.89 1.46
C LEU A 151 13.61 7.50 2.21
N LEU A 152 13.96 8.76 1.94
CA LEU A 152 15.03 9.47 2.67
C LEU A 152 14.76 9.51 4.19
N TRP A 153 13.54 9.88 4.61
CA TRP A 153 13.19 9.89 6.04
C TRP A 153 13.11 8.49 6.66
N THR A 154 12.65 7.49 5.91
CA THR A 154 12.63 6.10 6.40
C THR A 154 14.04 5.59 6.66
N VAL A 155 14.98 5.85 5.75
CA VAL A 155 16.38 5.43 5.90
C VAL A 155 17.06 6.22 7.01
N ALA A 156 16.78 7.51 7.15
CA ALA A 156 17.28 8.32 8.26
C ALA A 156 16.82 7.76 9.61
N PHE A 157 15.53 7.43 9.75
CA PHE A 157 15.01 6.87 10.99
C PHE A 157 15.53 5.45 11.26
N ALA A 158 15.61 4.61 10.22
CA ALA A 158 16.18 3.27 10.33
C ALA A 158 17.66 3.30 10.76
N ALA A 159 18.44 4.28 10.28
CA ALA A 159 19.83 4.45 10.67
C ALA A 159 19.99 4.82 12.16
N GLU A 160 19.09 5.64 12.73
CA GLU A 160 19.12 5.93 14.17
C GLU A 160 18.77 4.70 15.03
N ASN A 161 17.91 3.81 14.53
CA ASN A 161 17.60 2.53 15.20
C ASN A 161 18.77 1.55 15.12
N LEU A 162 19.59 1.60 14.06
CA LEU A 162 20.76 0.74 13.92
C LEU A 162 21.82 0.99 15.02
N ALA A 163 21.86 2.20 15.58
CA ALA A 163 22.67 2.52 16.75
C ALA A 163 22.32 1.71 18.01
N LEU A 164 21.10 1.14 18.09
CA LEU A 164 20.69 0.29 19.22
C LEU A 164 21.36 -1.09 19.19
N VAL A 165 21.82 -1.56 18.02
CA VAL A 165 22.50 -2.86 17.88
C VAL A 165 23.82 -2.89 18.65
N SER A 166 24.45 -1.74 18.86
CA SER A 166 25.71 -1.58 19.59
C SER A 166 25.54 -1.25 21.08
N TRP A 167 24.36 -1.53 21.68
CA TRP A 167 24.05 -1.22 23.09
C TRP A 167 25.10 -1.74 24.09
N ASN A 168 25.66 -2.92 23.86
CA ASN A 168 26.62 -3.57 24.76
C ASN A 168 28.10 -3.24 24.46
N SER A 169 28.36 -2.23 23.62
CA SER A 169 29.71 -1.90 23.19
C SER A 169 30.30 -0.75 24.03
N PRO A 170 31.55 -0.89 24.55
CA PRO A 170 32.18 0.14 25.39
C PRO A 170 32.64 1.37 24.59
N GLN A 171 32.70 1.27 23.26
CA GLN A 171 33.11 2.34 22.35
C GLN A 171 31.99 3.36 22.07
N TRP A 172 30.76 3.03 22.46
CA TRP A 172 29.58 3.87 22.24
C TRP A 172 29.20 4.65 23.50
N TRP A 173 28.40 5.69 23.32
CA TRP A 173 27.98 6.61 24.38
C TRP A 173 26.96 6.03 25.39
N TRP A 174 26.70 4.73 25.36
CA TRP A 174 25.69 4.05 26.20
C TRP A 174 26.06 4.01 27.69
N ALA A 175 27.35 3.92 28.02
CA ALA A 175 27.84 3.83 29.41
C ALA A 175 27.68 5.14 30.22
N ARG A 176 27.68 6.31 29.55
CA ARG A 176 27.46 7.66 30.14
C ARG A 176 28.43 8.01 31.27
N GLU A 177 29.64 7.48 31.24
CA GLU A 177 30.66 7.68 32.28
C GLU A 177 31.31 9.06 32.19
N ASN A 178 31.48 9.58 30.97
CA ASN A 178 32.13 10.86 30.69
C ASN A 178 31.15 11.94 30.21
N LEU A 179 31.44 13.21 30.47
CA LEU A 179 30.67 14.36 29.98
C LEU A 179 30.50 14.32 28.45
N SER A 180 31.53 13.89 27.71
CA SER A 180 31.46 13.72 26.26
C SER A 180 30.44 12.64 25.84
N GLN A 181 30.33 11.54 26.58
CA GLN A 181 29.33 10.50 26.30
C GLN A 181 27.91 10.98 26.62
N GLN A 182 27.73 11.76 27.69
CA GLN A 182 26.42 12.32 28.05
C GLN A 182 25.91 13.31 26.98
N VAL A 183 26.78 14.17 26.45
CA VAL A 183 26.45 15.10 25.35
C VAL A 183 26.14 14.34 24.05
N GLN A 184 26.87 13.26 23.75
CA GLN A 184 26.59 12.45 22.56
C GLN A 184 25.26 11.70 22.66
N PHE A 185 24.94 11.16 23.84
CA PHE A 185 23.67 10.51 24.08
C PHE A 185 22.50 11.48 23.94
N SER A 186 22.59 12.69 24.50
CA SER A 186 21.51 13.69 24.37
C SER A 186 21.30 14.16 22.94
N LEU A 187 22.38 14.35 22.17
CA LEU A 187 22.30 14.67 20.74
C LEU A 187 21.73 13.52 19.91
N TRP A 188 22.04 12.26 20.25
CA TRP A 188 21.43 11.11 19.61
C TRP A 188 19.93 11.00 19.91
N VAL A 189 19.51 11.21 21.16
CA VAL A 189 18.08 11.26 21.52
C VAL A 189 17.35 12.35 20.73
N LEU A 190 17.96 13.53 20.61
CA LEU A 190 17.38 14.64 19.84
C LEU A 190 17.24 14.27 18.35
N ARG A 191 18.28 13.65 17.75
CA ARG A 191 18.21 13.13 16.36
C ARG A 191 17.12 12.08 16.19
N TYR A 192 16.99 11.15 17.14
CA TYR A 192 15.98 10.11 17.12
C TYR A 192 14.56 10.69 17.13
N VAL A 193 14.29 11.66 18.00
CA VAL A 193 12.99 12.35 18.09
C VAL A 193 12.68 13.14 16.82
N VAL A 194 13.66 13.88 16.29
CA VAL A 194 13.46 14.69 15.07
C VAL A 194 13.23 13.80 13.84
N SER A 195 14.05 12.77 13.65
CA SER A 195 13.91 11.83 12.53
C SER A 195 12.62 11.01 12.63
N GLY A 196 12.25 10.54 13.83
CA GLY A 196 10.98 9.85 14.07
C GLY A 196 9.77 10.76 13.83
N GLY A 197 9.83 12.01 14.29
CA GLY A 197 8.80 13.02 14.04
C GLY A 197 8.60 13.31 12.56
N LEU A 198 9.69 13.46 11.79
CA LEU A 198 9.64 13.64 10.33
C LEU A 198 9.08 12.41 9.62
N PHE A 199 9.44 11.20 10.05
CA PHE A 199 8.90 9.97 9.49
C PHE A 199 7.38 9.84 9.71
N VAL A 200 6.92 10.05 10.96
CA VAL A 200 5.48 9.95 11.30
C VAL A 200 4.67 11.02 10.58
N LEU A 201 5.13 12.28 10.58
CA LEU A 201 4.46 13.36 9.85
C LEU A 201 4.54 13.14 8.34
N GLY A 202 5.64 12.58 7.83
CA GLY A 202 5.79 12.24 6.42
C GLY A 202 4.75 11.22 5.95
N LEU A 203 4.47 10.18 6.74
CA LEU A 203 3.43 9.19 6.43
C LEU A 203 2.01 9.78 6.45
N TRP A 204 1.77 10.77 7.31
CA TRP A 204 0.46 11.43 7.42
C TRP A 204 0.22 12.53 6.37
N ALA A 205 1.28 13.04 5.72
CA ALA A 205 1.24 14.15 4.76
C ALA A 205 0.26 15.28 5.18
N PRO A 206 0.49 15.93 6.33
CA PRO A 206 -0.53 16.70 7.00
C PRO A 206 -0.67 18.06 6.32
N GLY A 207 -1.56 18.13 5.34
CA GLY A 207 -1.84 19.39 4.68
C GLY A 207 -2.70 19.31 3.44
N LEU A 208 -2.94 18.14 2.87
CA LEU A 208 -3.72 18.07 1.63
C LEU A 208 -4.67 16.88 1.77
N ARG A 209 -5.92 17.17 2.15
CA ARG A 209 -6.95 16.12 2.26
C ARG A 209 -7.04 15.40 0.91
N PRO A 210 -6.98 14.07 0.86
CA PRO A 210 -7.53 13.35 -0.27
C PRO A 210 -9.04 13.60 -0.21
N HIS A 211 -9.60 14.41 -1.10
CA HIS A 211 -11.03 14.31 -1.30
C HIS A 211 -11.27 12.98 -2.03
N SER A 212 -12.08 12.16 -1.37
CA SER A 212 -12.52 10.85 -1.77
C SER A 212 -13.18 10.93 -3.15
N TYR A 213 -12.54 10.33 -4.16
CA TYR A 213 -13.23 9.80 -5.35
C TYR A 213 -14.26 8.71 -4.98
N ALA A 214 -14.37 8.35 -3.70
CA ALA A 214 -15.34 7.39 -3.16
C ALA A 214 -16.81 7.80 -3.36
N LEU A 215 -17.13 9.07 -3.69
CA LEU A 215 -18.52 9.44 -3.96
C LEU A 215 -19.00 8.98 -5.35
N ARG A 216 -18.10 8.68 -6.31
CA ARG A 216 -18.50 8.12 -7.62
C ARG A 216 -18.48 6.60 -7.68
N VAL A 217 -17.68 5.93 -6.85
CA VAL A 217 -17.62 4.46 -6.81
C VAL A 217 -18.89 3.89 -6.16
N ASN A 218 -19.48 4.59 -5.17
CA ASN A 218 -20.74 4.16 -4.59
C ASN A 218 -21.95 4.38 -5.52
N GLU A 219 -21.92 5.30 -6.49
CA GLU A 219 -22.95 5.37 -7.53
C GLU A 219 -22.83 4.17 -8.48
N GLU A 220 -21.61 3.77 -8.85
CA GLU A 220 -21.40 2.55 -9.64
C GLU A 220 -21.80 1.28 -8.86
N ASP A 221 -21.44 1.14 -7.58
CA ASP A 221 -21.81 -0.01 -6.74
C ASP A 221 -23.30 -0.02 -6.34
N GLN A 222 -23.94 1.13 -6.12
CA GLN A 222 -25.40 1.19 -5.91
C GLN A 222 -26.20 0.94 -7.20
N ASP A 223 -25.64 1.24 -8.37
CA ASP A 223 -26.21 0.89 -9.66
C ASP A 223 -25.97 -0.58 -10.04
N ILE A 224 -24.92 -1.21 -9.48
CA ILE A 224 -24.66 -2.66 -9.57
C ILE A 224 -25.79 -3.44 -8.88
N GLU A 225 -26.30 -2.99 -7.73
CA GLU A 225 -27.47 -3.61 -7.07
C GLU A 225 -28.81 -3.27 -7.76
N ARG A 226 -28.95 -2.06 -8.33
CA ARG A 226 -30.17 -1.65 -9.06
C ARG A 226 -30.36 -2.35 -10.40
N SER A 227 -29.27 -2.77 -11.06
CA SER A 227 -29.35 -3.34 -12.43
C SER A 227 -29.25 -4.87 -12.48
N GLN A 228 -28.98 -5.54 -11.36
CA GLN A 228 -28.87 -7.01 -11.33
C GLN A 228 -30.23 -7.73 -11.49
N VAL A 229 -31.33 -7.01 -11.71
CA VAL A 229 -32.69 -7.56 -11.81
C VAL A 229 -33.12 -7.91 -13.24
N GLN A 230 -32.31 -7.64 -14.27
CA GLN A 230 -32.69 -8.02 -15.64
C GLN A 230 -31.58 -8.77 -16.40
N SER A 231 -31.13 -9.90 -15.86
CA SER A 231 -30.40 -10.90 -16.65
C SER A 231 -31.06 -12.27 -16.54
N THR A 232 -31.88 -12.55 -17.55
CA THR A 232 -32.28 -13.86 -18.07
C THR A 232 -32.95 -14.83 -17.09
N GLN A 233 -34.28 -14.95 -17.23
CA GLN A 233 -35.09 -16.07 -16.74
C GLN A 233 -34.67 -17.40 -17.40
N GLY A 234 -33.49 -17.91 -17.06
CA GLY A 234 -33.10 -19.29 -17.32
C GLY A 234 -33.29 -20.13 -16.05
N PRO A 235 -33.61 -21.43 -16.16
CA PRO A 235 -33.63 -22.33 -15.00
C PRO A 235 -32.27 -22.31 -14.30
N PRO A 236 -32.20 -22.59 -12.98
CA PRO A 236 -30.95 -22.57 -12.22
C PRO A 236 -30.01 -23.67 -12.72
N GLN A 237 -29.22 -23.35 -13.74
CA GLN A 237 -28.12 -24.20 -14.17
C GLN A 237 -26.92 -23.91 -13.28
N SER A 238 -26.33 -24.98 -12.73
CA SER A 238 -25.11 -24.90 -11.92
C SER A 238 -24.03 -24.13 -12.67
N THR A 239 -23.66 -22.97 -12.12
CA THR A 239 -22.59 -22.08 -12.58
C THR A 239 -21.28 -22.83 -12.85
N TRP A 240 -21.09 -23.98 -12.19
CA TRP A 240 -19.89 -24.81 -12.24
C TRP A 240 -19.84 -25.81 -13.39
N ARG A 241 -20.98 -26.20 -13.99
CA ARG A 241 -21.01 -27.23 -15.06
C ARG A 241 -20.25 -26.80 -16.32
N ASP A 242 -20.27 -25.51 -16.65
CA ASP A 242 -19.59 -24.95 -17.83
C ASP A 242 -18.33 -24.15 -17.51
N LEU A 243 -17.84 -24.21 -16.25
CA LEU A 243 -16.70 -23.41 -15.82
C LEU A 243 -15.48 -23.67 -16.71
N GLY A 244 -15.17 -24.94 -17.01
CA GLY A 244 -14.01 -25.32 -17.82
C GLY A 244 -14.07 -24.80 -19.27
N ARG A 245 -15.26 -24.83 -19.90
CA ARG A 245 -15.46 -24.30 -21.27
C ARG A 245 -15.35 -22.77 -21.28
N LYS A 246 -15.95 -22.10 -20.29
CA LYS A 246 -15.84 -20.64 -20.11
C LYS A 246 -14.40 -20.22 -19.81
N LEU A 247 -13.68 -20.95 -18.97
CA LEU A 247 -12.28 -20.68 -18.65
C LEU A 247 -11.38 -20.83 -19.87
N ARG A 248 -11.59 -21.88 -20.68
CA ARG A 248 -10.81 -22.11 -21.91
C ARG A 248 -11.05 -21.04 -22.97
N LEU A 249 -12.28 -20.53 -23.08
CA LEU A 249 -12.58 -19.41 -23.96
C LEU A 249 -11.91 -18.12 -23.45
N LEU A 250 -12.00 -17.84 -22.15
CA LEU A 250 -11.42 -16.66 -21.52
C LEU A 250 -9.88 -16.68 -21.45
N SER A 251 -9.26 -17.85 -21.30
CA SER A 251 -7.80 -17.98 -21.30
C SER A 251 -7.19 -17.56 -22.63
N GLY A 252 -7.93 -17.72 -23.73
CA GLY A 252 -7.54 -17.21 -25.05
C GLY A 252 -7.54 -15.68 -25.14
N TYR A 253 -8.31 -14.99 -24.28
CA TYR A 253 -8.33 -13.53 -24.17
C TYR A 253 -7.31 -13.00 -23.17
N LEU A 254 -7.01 -13.77 -22.12
CA LEU A 254 -5.99 -13.40 -21.12
C LEU A 254 -4.57 -13.46 -21.68
N TRP A 255 -4.32 -14.31 -22.68
CA TRP A 255 -3.03 -14.41 -23.32
C TRP A 255 -2.84 -13.29 -24.36
N PRO A 256 -1.98 -12.28 -24.11
CA PRO A 256 -1.72 -11.22 -25.07
C PRO A 256 -1.01 -11.81 -26.30
N ARG A 257 -1.77 -12.07 -27.36
CA ARG A 257 -1.24 -12.43 -28.68
C ARG A 257 -0.87 -11.14 -29.40
N GLY A 258 0.42 -10.86 -29.53
CA GLY A 258 0.92 -9.75 -30.35
C GLY A 258 2.16 -9.03 -29.83
N SER A 259 2.48 -9.09 -28.52
CA SER A 259 3.72 -8.50 -28.01
C SER A 259 4.45 -9.43 -27.01
N PRO A 260 5.75 -9.73 -27.24
CA PRO A 260 6.52 -10.59 -26.36
C PRO A 260 6.74 -9.97 -24.98
N ALA A 261 6.79 -8.64 -24.89
CA ALA A 261 6.92 -7.92 -23.62
C ALA A 261 5.75 -8.19 -22.66
N LEU A 262 4.49 -8.21 -23.16
CA LEU A 262 3.32 -8.51 -22.32
C LEU A 262 3.27 -9.99 -21.92
N GLN A 263 3.71 -10.89 -22.80
CA GLN A 263 3.81 -12.32 -22.48
C GLN A 263 4.83 -12.56 -21.37
N LEU A 264 5.97 -11.88 -21.40
CA LEU A 264 6.97 -11.94 -20.32
C LEU A 264 6.38 -11.42 -19.00
N VAL A 265 5.64 -10.31 -19.01
CA VAL A 265 4.98 -9.78 -17.81
C VAL A 265 3.97 -10.79 -17.23
N VAL A 266 3.19 -11.48 -18.06
CA VAL A 266 2.27 -12.53 -17.61
C VAL A 266 3.04 -13.69 -16.98
N LEU A 267 4.11 -14.18 -17.62
CA LEU A 267 4.95 -15.25 -17.09
C LEU A 267 5.62 -14.84 -15.77
N LEU A 268 6.10 -13.59 -15.68
CA LEU A 268 6.67 -13.03 -14.46
C LEU A 268 5.63 -12.95 -13.34
N CYS A 269 4.40 -12.53 -13.63
CA CYS A 269 3.30 -12.54 -12.66
C CYS A 269 2.98 -13.95 -12.15
N LEU A 270 2.96 -14.95 -13.05
CA LEU A 270 2.77 -16.36 -12.66
C LEU A 270 3.94 -16.89 -11.83
N GLY A 271 5.18 -16.52 -12.18
CA GLY A 271 6.38 -16.84 -11.39
C GLY A 271 6.35 -16.23 -10.00
N LEU A 272 5.99 -14.94 -9.89
CA LEU A 272 5.80 -14.25 -8.60
C LEU A 272 4.67 -14.88 -7.77
N MET A 273 3.61 -15.36 -8.43
CA MET A 273 2.54 -16.11 -7.76
C MET A 273 3.05 -17.42 -7.17
N GLY A 274 3.85 -18.19 -7.91
CA GLY A 274 4.50 -19.40 -7.39
C GLY A 274 5.46 -19.10 -6.25
N LEU A 275 6.26 -18.04 -6.38
CA LEU A 275 7.20 -17.59 -5.34
C LEU A 275 6.46 -17.24 -4.04
N ASP A 276 5.36 -16.49 -4.12
CA ASP A 276 4.53 -16.11 -2.97
C ASP A 276 4.02 -17.33 -2.19
N ARG A 277 3.66 -18.41 -2.89
CA ARG A 277 3.26 -19.68 -2.25
C ARG A 277 4.44 -20.43 -1.64
N GLY A 278 5.59 -20.45 -2.32
CA GLY A 278 6.83 -20.96 -1.76
C GLY A 278 7.20 -20.26 -0.45
N LEU A 279 7.10 -18.93 -0.41
CA LEU A 279 7.35 -18.13 0.80
C LEU A 279 6.38 -18.48 1.93
N ASN A 280 5.09 -18.72 1.63
CA ASN A 280 4.10 -19.12 2.63
C ASN A 280 4.47 -20.43 3.35
N VAL A 281 5.13 -21.37 2.66
CA VAL A 281 5.58 -22.64 3.25
C VAL A 281 6.96 -22.50 3.91
N LEU A 282 7.88 -21.76 3.30
CA LEU A 282 9.24 -21.59 3.81
C LEU A 282 9.26 -20.83 5.15
N VAL A 283 8.43 -19.82 5.32
CA VAL A 283 8.46 -18.98 6.52
C VAL A 283 8.20 -19.77 7.82
N PRO A 284 7.18 -20.63 7.93
CA PRO A 284 7.01 -21.53 9.08
C PRO A 284 8.17 -22.53 9.27
N ILE A 285 8.77 -23.03 8.17
CA ILE A 285 9.92 -23.95 8.24
C ILE A 285 11.11 -23.26 8.90
N TYR A 286 11.47 -22.07 8.44
CA TYR A 286 12.56 -21.29 9.04
C TYR A 286 12.26 -20.90 10.48
N TYR A 287 11.00 -20.65 10.83
CA TYR A 287 10.61 -20.40 12.22
C TYR A 287 10.88 -21.63 13.11
N ARG A 288 10.51 -22.84 12.65
CA ARG A 288 10.84 -24.10 13.32
C ARG A 288 12.36 -24.26 13.48
N ASP A 289 13.12 -23.99 12.43
CA ASP A 289 14.57 -24.16 12.44
C ASP A 289 15.25 -23.19 13.42
N ILE A 290 14.74 -21.95 13.55
CA ILE A 290 15.18 -21.00 14.59
C ILE A 290 14.93 -21.60 15.98
N VAL A 291 13.72 -22.06 16.28
CA VAL A 291 13.39 -22.64 17.60
C VAL A 291 14.27 -23.86 17.92
N ASN A 292 14.54 -24.71 16.92
CA ASN A 292 15.41 -25.88 17.09
C ASN A 292 16.86 -25.48 17.38
N LEU A 293 17.40 -24.49 16.66
CA LEU A 293 18.78 -24.00 16.88
C LEU A 293 18.95 -23.36 18.26
N LEU A 294 17.93 -22.62 18.73
CA LEU A 294 17.93 -22.08 20.09
C LEU A 294 17.88 -23.20 21.14
N THR A 295 17.10 -24.25 20.90
CA THR A 295 16.97 -25.38 21.84
C THR A 295 18.27 -26.19 21.94
N GLN A 296 19.00 -26.32 20.83
CA GLN A 296 20.25 -27.11 20.76
C GLN A 296 21.50 -26.32 21.15
N ASN A 297 21.38 -25.05 21.58
CA ASN A 297 22.50 -24.16 21.90
C ASN A 297 23.57 -24.09 20.79
N ALA A 298 23.11 -23.97 19.54
CA ALA A 298 23.98 -23.90 18.36
C ALA A 298 24.86 -22.63 18.35
N PRO A 299 25.98 -22.61 17.60
CA PRO A 299 26.86 -21.44 17.51
C PRO A 299 26.10 -20.20 16.99
N TRP A 300 26.40 -19.03 17.60
CA TRP A 300 25.76 -17.74 17.29
C TRP A 300 25.82 -17.34 15.81
N SER A 301 26.86 -17.76 15.08
CA SER A 301 26.99 -17.49 13.64
C SER A 301 25.90 -18.16 12.81
N SER A 302 25.55 -19.42 13.13
CA SER A 302 24.48 -20.15 12.44
C SER A 302 23.11 -19.57 12.77
N LEU A 303 22.88 -19.24 14.04
CA LEU A 303 21.63 -18.62 14.48
C LEU A 303 21.41 -17.26 13.81
N ALA A 304 22.44 -16.41 13.76
CA ALA A 304 22.38 -15.11 13.10
C ALA A 304 22.00 -15.23 11.61
N TRP A 305 22.64 -16.14 10.86
CA TRP A 305 22.34 -16.35 9.44
C TRP A 305 20.89 -16.82 9.20
N THR A 306 20.41 -17.76 10.03
CA THR A 306 19.04 -18.28 9.91
C THR A 306 18.00 -17.19 10.25
N VAL A 307 18.25 -16.38 11.28
CA VAL A 307 17.39 -15.25 11.65
C VAL A 307 17.38 -14.18 10.56
N THR A 308 18.54 -13.80 9.99
CA THR A 308 18.60 -12.86 8.87
C THR A 308 17.80 -13.35 7.68
N THR A 309 17.94 -14.63 7.33
CA THR A 309 17.19 -15.25 6.23
C THR A 309 15.68 -15.24 6.51
N TYR A 310 15.25 -15.60 7.72
CA TYR A 310 13.84 -15.56 8.13
C TYR A 310 13.25 -14.15 8.03
N VAL A 311 13.97 -13.13 8.52
CA VAL A 311 13.54 -11.73 8.43
C VAL A 311 13.40 -11.30 6.97
N PHE A 312 14.35 -11.67 6.11
CA PHE A 312 14.28 -11.39 4.68
C PHE A 312 13.09 -12.09 4.00
N LEU A 313 12.83 -13.37 4.31
CA LEU A 313 11.67 -14.10 3.81
C LEU A 313 10.36 -13.47 4.30
N LYS A 314 10.29 -13.04 5.55
CA LYS A 314 9.15 -12.31 6.12
C LYS A 314 8.92 -10.96 5.46
N PHE A 315 9.99 -10.26 5.07
CA PHE A 315 9.89 -9.02 4.30
C PHE A 315 9.31 -9.28 2.90
N LEU A 316 9.76 -10.34 2.21
CA LEU A 316 9.22 -10.72 0.90
C LEU A 316 7.74 -11.13 0.98
N GLN A 317 7.36 -11.91 2.00
CA GLN A 317 6.00 -12.41 2.25
C GLN A 317 5.03 -11.32 2.73
N GLY A 318 5.49 -10.37 3.56
CA GLY A 318 4.67 -9.25 4.06
C GLY A 318 4.30 -9.28 5.53
N GLY A 319 5.29 -9.49 6.41
CA GLY A 319 5.09 -9.51 7.87
C GLY A 319 5.40 -8.20 8.63
N GLY A 320 5.57 -7.06 7.96
CA GLY A 320 5.81 -5.76 8.60
C GLY A 320 4.52 -4.94 8.83
N THR A 321 4.66 -3.68 9.24
CA THR A 321 3.54 -2.72 9.47
C THR A 321 2.61 -2.52 8.27
N GLY A 322 3.00 -2.98 7.07
CA GLY A 322 2.12 -3.09 5.90
C GLY A 322 1.71 -4.55 5.69
N SER A 323 0.42 -4.83 5.73
CA SER A 323 -0.21 -6.16 5.59
C SER A 323 -0.01 -6.85 4.23
N THR A 324 0.83 -6.31 3.34
CA THR A 324 1.06 -6.83 1.98
C THR A 324 2.55 -7.00 1.70
N GLY A 325 2.96 -8.20 1.28
CA GLY A 325 4.35 -8.51 0.93
C GLY A 325 4.87 -7.77 -0.28
N PHE A 326 6.19 -7.57 -0.34
CA PHE A 326 6.84 -6.98 -1.50
C PHE A 326 6.52 -7.74 -2.79
N VAL A 327 6.53 -9.08 -2.73
CA VAL A 327 6.20 -9.96 -3.87
C VAL A 327 4.75 -9.77 -4.32
N SER A 328 3.82 -9.68 -3.37
CA SER A 328 2.39 -9.48 -3.66
C SER A 328 2.12 -8.10 -4.29
N ASN A 329 2.77 -7.05 -3.77
CA ASN A 329 2.67 -5.70 -4.32
C ASN A 329 3.27 -5.62 -5.74
N LEU A 330 4.45 -6.19 -5.95
CA LEU A 330 5.09 -6.22 -7.26
C LEU A 330 4.23 -6.98 -8.28
N ARG A 331 3.69 -8.14 -7.90
CA ARG A 331 2.75 -8.91 -8.73
C ARG A 331 1.54 -8.06 -9.11
N THR A 332 0.92 -7.39 -8.14
CA THR A 332 -0.26 -6.54 -8.37
C THR A 332 0.08 -5.38 -9.31
N PHE A 333 1.22 -4.73 -9.10
CA PHE A 333 1.69 -3.63 -9.95
C PHE A 333 1.91 -4.06 -11.41
N LEU A 334 2.57 -5.20 -11.61
CA LEU A 334 2.77 -5.78 -12.95
C LEU A 334 1.44 -6.18 -13.59
N TRP A 335 0.51 -6.74 -12.80
CA TRP A 335 -0.80 -7.16 -13.28
C TRP A 335 -1.66 -6.02 -13.79
N ILE A 336 -1.59 -4.81 -13.19
CA ILE A 336 -2.37 -3.66 -13.64
C ILE A 336 -2.17 -3.40 -15.13
N ARG A 337 -0.94 -3.49 -15.65
CA ARG A 337 -0.68 -3.30 -17.08
C ARG A 337 -1.36 -4.37 -17.95
N VAL A 338 -1.30 -5.63 -17.51
CA VAL A 338 -1.92 -6.76 -18.21
C VAL A 338 -3.44 -6.63 -18.21
N GLN A 339 -4.02 -6.26 -17.07
CA GLN A 339 -5.45 -6.04 -16.93
C GLN A 339 -5.93 -4.92 -17.85
N GLN A 340 -5.26 -3.77 -17.85
CA GLN A 340 -5.60 -2.64 -18.72
C GLN A 340 -5.50 -2.99 -20.21
N PHE A 341 -4.46 -3.71 -20.62
CA PHE A 341 -4.33 -4.18 -21.99
C PHE A 341 -5.48 -5.14 -22.38
N THR A 342 -5.81 -6.07 -21.48
CA THR A 342 -6.85 -7.07 -21.71
C THR A 342 -8.23 -6.40 -21.81
N SER A 343 -8.57 -5.51 -20.89
CA SER A 343 -9.83 -4.73 -20.90
C SER A 343 -9.97 -3.96 -22.21
N ARG A 344 -8.96 -3.17 -22.58
CA ARG A 344 -8.95 -2.41 -23.84
C ARG A 344 -9.17 -3.32 -25.06
N ARG A 345 -8.53 -4.49 -25.10
CA ARG A 345 -8.64 -5.41 -26.24
C ARG A 345 -10.03 -6.03 -26.35
N VAL A 346 -10.65 -6.38 -25.22
CA VAL A 346 -12.01 -6.91 -25.17
C VAL A 346 -13.02 -5.84 -25.55
N GLU A 347 -12.91 -4.64 -24.98
CA GLU A 347 -13.76 -3.49 -25.29
C GLU A 347 -13.72 -3.13 -26.79
N LEU A 348 -12.52 -2.99 -27.38
CA LEU A 348 -12.38 -2.67 -28.81
C LEU A 348 -13.00 -3.74 -29.71
N ARG A 349 -12.90 -5.02 -29.33
CA ARG A 349 -13.45 -6.12 -30.12
C ARG A 349 -14.97 -6.18 -30.02
N LEU A 350 -15.51 -5.94 -28.82
CA LEU A 350 -16.95 -5.80 -28.62
C LEU A 350 -17.51 -4.58 -29.35
N PHE A 351 -16.79 -3.46 -29.32
CA PHE A 351 -17.17 -2.25 -30.04
C PHE A 351 -17.18 -2.44 -31.57
N SER A 352 -16.14 -3.07 -32.14
CA SER A 352 -16.11 -3.44 -33.56
C SER A 352 -17.28 -4.34 -33.93
N HIS A 353 -17.55 -5.36 -33.12
CA HIS A 353 -18.66 -6.27 -33.34
C HIS A 353 -20.02 -5.56 -33.28
N LEU A 354 -20.18 -4.64 -32.32
CA LEU A 354 -21.36 -3.78 -32.21
C LEU A 354 -21.55 -2.92 -33.46
N HIS A 355 -20.49 -2.41 -34.08
CA HIS A 355 -20.58 -1.62 -35.32
C HIS A 355 -20.89 -2.46 -36.57
N GLU A 356 -20.55 -3.74 -36.57
CA GLU A 356 -20.83 -4.67 -37.68
C GLU A 356 -22.27 -5.20 -37.68
N LEU A 357 -23.05 -4.90 -36.64
CA LEU A 357 -24.45 -5.33 -36.51
C LEU A 357 -25.38 -4.55 -37.46
N SER A 358 -26.48 -5.21 -37.85
CA SER A 358 -27.42 -4.64 -38.82
C SER A 358 -28.13 -3.39 -38.30
N LEU A 359 -28.47 -2.46 -39.20
CA LEU A 359 -29.21 -1.24 -38.86
C LEU A 359 -30.53 -1.55 -38.13
N ARG A 360 -31.23 -2.63 -38.51
CA ARG A 360 -32.44 -3.11 -37.83
C ARG A 360 -32.18 -3.47 -36.36
N TRP A 361 -31.01 -4.03 -36.05
CA TRP A 361 -30.62 -4.32 -34.68
C TRP A 361 -30.38 -3.04 -33.87
N HIS A 362 -29.74 -2.04 -34.46
CA HIS A 362 -29.50 -0.74 -33.83
C HIS A 362 -30.77 0.07 -33.60
N LEU A 363 -31.72 0.06 -34.55
CA LEU A 363 -32.99 0.78 -34.41
C LEU A 363 -33.93 0.16 -33.37
N GLY A 364 -33.84 -1.14 -33.14
CA GLY A 364 -34.69 -1.87 -32.19
C GLY A 364 -34.26 -1.78 -30.73
N ARG A 365 -33.13 -1.14 -30.40
CA ARG A 365 -32.52 -1.17 -29.06
C ARG A 365 -32.02 0.22 -28.66
N ARG A 366 -32.14 0.56 -27.38
CA ARG A 366 -31.57 1.78 -26.81
C ARG A 366 -30.05 1.64 -26.76
N THR A 367 -29.33 2.35 -27.63
CA THR A 367 -27.85 2.27 -27.76
C THR A 367 -27.12 2.54 -26.45
N GLY A 368 -27.60 3.48 -25.63
CA GLY A 368 -27.03 3.76 -24.30
C GLY A 368 -27.18 2.60 -23.29
N GLU A 369 -28.25 1.82 -23.39
CA GLU A 369 -28.47 0.65 -22.53
C GLU A 369 -27.55 -0.51 -22.94
N VAL A 370 -27.43 -0.75 -24.26
CA VAL A 370 -26.52 -1.75 -24.83
C VAL A 370 -25.07 -1.45 -24.43
N LEU A 371 -24.61 -0.21 -24.58
CA LEU A 371 -23.23 0.16 -24.26
C LEU A 371 -22.93 -0.04 -22.77
N ARG A 372 -23.87 0.31 -21.88
CA ARG A 372 -23.76 0.04 -20.45
C ARG A 372 -23.66 -1.45 -20.14
N ILE A 373 -24.42 -2.30 -20.82
CA ILE A 373 -24.35 -3.76 -20.64
C ILE A 373 -22.98 -4.29 -21.08
N VAL A 374 -22.44 -3.78 -22.20
CA VAL A 374 -21.13 -4.19 -22.73
C VAL A 374 -19.99 -3.77 -21.80
N ASP A 375 -20.00 -2.53 -21.34
CA ASP A 375 -18.99 -2.00 -20.42
C ASP A 375 -18.97 -2.78 -19.10
N ARG A 376 -20.15 -2.96 -18.48
CA ARG A 376 -20.32 -3.76 -17.26
C ARG A 376 -19.94 -5.23 -17.46
N GLY A 377 -20.31 -5.82 -18.59
CA GLY A 377 -19.97 -7.19 -18.94
C GLY A 377 -18.46 -7.38 -19.06
N THR A 378 -17.75 -6.42 -19.66
CA THR A 378 -16.30 -6.48 -19.83
C THR A 378 -15.56 -6.33 -18.50
N SER A 379 -15.96 -5.36 -17.68
CA SER A 379 -15.41 -5.19 -16.32
C SER A 379 -15.66 -6.42 -15.45
N SER A 380 -16.87 -6.98 -15.48
CA SER A 380 -17.23 -8.18 -14.71
C SER A 380 -16.40 -9.40 -15.13
N VAL A 381 -16.23 -9.62 -16.43
CA VAL A 381 -15.46 -10.76 -16.95
C VAL A 381 -13.98 -10.65 -16.59
N THR A 382 -13.37 -9.47 -16.78
CA THR A 382 -11.95 -9.25 -16.44
C THR A 382 -11.69 -9.32 -14.94
N GLY A 383 -12.61 -8.81 -14.12
CA GLY A 383 -12.59 -8.92 -12.66
C GLY A 383 -12.72 -10.37 -12.18
N LEU A 384 -13.72 -11.11 -12.67
CA LEU A 384 -13.92 -12.52 -12.32
C LEU A 384 -12.72 -13.38 -12.69
N LEU A 385 -12.14 -13.15 -13.87
CA LEU A 385 -10.96 -13.88 -14.33
C LEU A 385 -9.74 -13.59 -13.45
N SER A 386 -9.51 -12.32 -13.12
CA SER A 386 -8.44 -11.92 -12.19
C SER A 386 -8.65 -12.57 -10.82
N TYR A 387 -9.88 -12.54 -10.29
CA TYR A 387 -10.20 -13.17 -9.01
C TYR A 387 -9.94 -14.68 -9.03
N LEU A 388 -10.33 -15.37 -10.08
CA LEU A 388 -10.13 -16.80 -10.23
C LEU A 388 -8.63 -17.15 -10.30
N VAL A 389 -7.84 -16.37 -11.05
CA VAL A 389 -6.40 -16.61 -11.21
C VAL A 389 -5.60 -16.26 -9.96
N PHE A 390 -5.92 -15.19 -9.23
CA PHE A 390 -5.12 -14.73 -8.08
C PHE A 390 -5.63 -15.18 -6.71
N ASN A 391 -6.91 -15.56 -6.58
CA ASN A 391 -7.46 -16.00 -5.30
C ASN A 391 -7.85 -17.47 -5.34
N ILE A 392 -8.61 -17.92 -6.34
CA ILE A 392 -9.11 -19.31 -6.35
C ILE A 392 -7.98 -20.30 -6.69
N LEU A 393 -7.23 -20.10 -7.77
CA LEU A 393 -6.15 -21.03 -8.13
C LEU A 393 -5.06 -21.11 -7.04
N PRO A 394 -4.58 -20.01 -6.44
CA PRO A 394 -3.57 -20.07 -5.40
C PRO A 394 -4.08 -20.72 -4.12
N THR A 395 -5.34 -20.48 -3.73
CA THR A 395 -5.90 -21.13 -2.53
C THR A 395 -6.05 -22.64 -2.71
N LEU A 396 -6.47 -23.10 -3.90
CA LEU A 396 -6.48 -24.52 -4.22
C LEU A 396 -5.06 -25.12 -4.21
N ALA A 397 -4.09 -24.43 -4.78
CA ALA A 397 -2.69 -24.84 -4.73
C ALA A 397 -2.17 -24.91 -3.29
N ASP A 398 -2.50 -23.94 -2.44
CA ASP A 398 -2.10 -23.92 -1.02
C ASP A 398 -2.68 -25.09 -0.23
N ILE A 399 -3.94 -25.45 -0.47
CA ILE A 399 -4.58 -26.60 0.16
C ILE A 399 -3.82 -27.89 -0.25
N ILE A 400 -3.51 -28.05 -1.54
CA ILE A 400 -2.78 -29.21 -2.06
C ILE A 400 -1.37 -29.27 -1.45
N ILE A 401 -0.64 -28.15 -1.48
CA ILE A 401 0.72 -28.04 -0.94
C ILE A 401 0.71 -28.35 0.56
N GLY A 402 -0.28 -27.83 1.31
CA GLY A 402 -0.45 -28.12 2.73
C GLY A 402 -0.67 -29.60 3.01
N ILE A 403 -1.58 -30.26 2.28
CA ILE A 403 -1.84 -31.71 2.42
C ILE A 403 -0.57 -32.52 2.14
N VAL A 404 0.14 -32.22 1.06
CA VAL A 404 1.40 -32.90 0.70
C VAL A 404 2.46 -32.68 1.78
N TYR A 405 2.61 -31.44 2.25
CA TYR A 405 3.57 -31.09 3.30
C TYR A 405 3.31 -31.85 4.60
N PHE A 406 2.08 -31.83 5.12
CA PHE A 406 1.75 -32.54 6.37
C PHE A 406 1.85 -34.06 6.23
N SER A 407 1.49 -34.61 5.06
CA SER A 407 1.61 -36.05 4.78
C SER A 407 3.07 -36.52 4.79
N MET A 408 3.97 -35.74 4.17
CA MET A 408 5.40 -36.09 4.07
C MET A 408 6.16 -35.89 5.38
N PHE A 409 5.86 -34.85 6.17
CA PHE A 409 6.63 -34.51 7.37
C PHE A 409 6.19 -35.21 8.65
N PHE A 410 4.90 -35.53 8.81
CA PHE A 410 4.38 -36.13 10.05
C PHE A 410 3.92 -37.57 9.81
N ASN A 411 2.82 -37.75 9.07
CA ASN A 411 2.24 -39.04 8.67
C ASN A 411 1.05 -38.78 7.71
N ALA A 412 0.70 -39.76 6.87
CA ALA A 412 -0.47 -39.70 5.99
C ALA A 412 -1.79 -39.44 6.74
N TRP A 413 -1.92 -39.91 7.99
CA TRP A 413 -3.09 -39.66 8.83
C TRP A 413 -3.32 -38.17 9.14
N PHE A 414 -2.25 -37.40 9.35
CA PHE A 414 -2.38 -35.94 9.54
C PHE A 414 -2.84 -35.24 8.25
N GLY A 415 -2.33 -35.69 7.10
CA GLY A 415 -2.81 -35.23 5.79
C GLY A 415 -4.30 -35.49 5.58
N LEU A 416 -4.79 -36.67 5.99
CA LEU A 416 -6.22 -37.04 5.92
C LEU A 416 -7.10 -36.09 6.76
N ILE A 417 -6.68 -35.78 7.99
CA ILE A 417 -7.42 -34.86 8.88
C ILE A 417 -7.52 -33.46 8.25
N VAL A 418 -6.42 -32.94 7.70
CA VAL A 418 -6.40 -31.63 7.02
C VAL A 418 -7.32 -31.65 5.79
N PHE A 419 -7.25 -32.71 4.98
CA PHE A 419 -8.13 -32.88 3.82
C PHE A 419 -9.60 -32.90 4.20
N LEU A 420 -9.97 -33.65 5.26
CA LEU A 420 -11.35 -33.71 5.75
C LEU A 420 -11.81 -32.35 6.26
N CYS A 421 -10.97 -31.64 7.01
CA CYS A 421 -11.26 -30.30 7.52
C CYS A 421 -11.51 -29.29 6.38
N MET A 422 -10.63 -29.26 5.38
CA MET A 422 -10.78 -28.36 4.22
C MET A 422 -12.00 -28.70 3.37
N SER A 423 -12.30 -29.99 3.20
CA SER A 423 -13.49 -30.45 2.46
C SER A 423 -14.78 -30.08 3.19
N LEU A 424 -14.83 -30.29 4.51
CA LEU A 424 -15.97 -29.89 5.34
C LEU A 424 -16.17 -28.37 5.33
N TYR A 425 -15.08 -27.61 5.44
CA TYR A 425 -15.09 -26.16 5.34
C TYR A 425 -15.68 -25.69 3.99
N LEU A 426 -15.22 -26.27 2.87
CA LEU A 426 -15.74 -25.94 1.55
C LEU A 426 -17.23 -26.26 1.41
N PHE A 427 -17.65 -27.44 1.88
CA PHE A 427 -19.05 -27.86 1.85
C PHE A 427 -19.95 -26.90 2.63
N LEU A 428 -19.59 -26.63 3.90
CA LEU A 428 -20.34 -25.71 4.75
C LEU A 428 -20.38 -24.30 4.15
N THR A 429 -19.26 -23.84 3.59
CA THR A 429 -19.18 -22.53 2.94
C THR A 429 -20.15 -22.44 1.77
N ILE A 430 -20.24 -23.46 0.91
CA ILE A 430 -21.19 -23.46 -0.22
C ILE A 430 -22.63 -23.40 0.30
N VAL A 431 -22.99 -24.26 1.25
CA VAL A 431 -24.35 -24.30 1.84
C VAL A 431 -24.75 -22.95 2.43
N VAL A 432 -23.87 -22.36 3.25
CA VAL A 432 -24.11 -21.05 3.88
C VAL A 432 -24.18 -19.94 2.83
N THR A 433 -23.34 -19.98 1.79
CA THR A 433 -23.32 -18.96 0.73
C THR A 433 -24.60 -19.02 -0.11
N GLU A 434 -25.08 -20.21 -0.46
CA GLU A 434 -26.35 -20.38 -1.18
C GLU A 434 -27.54 -19.93 -0.33
N TRP A 435 -27.54 -20.23 0.96
CA TRP A 435 -28.53 -19.74 1.90
C TRP A 435 -28.53 -18.22 1.97
N ARG A 436 -27.36 -17.60 2.21
CA ARG A 436 -27.20 -16.14 2.25
C ARG A 436 -27.59 -15.46 0.94
N ALA A 437 -27.31 -16.08 -0.20
CA ALA A 437 -27.67 -15.54 -1.52
C ALA A 437 -29.20 -15.42 -1.69
N LYS A 438 -29.99 -16.35 -1.15
CA LYS A 438 -31.45 -16.25 -1.17
C LYS A 438 -31.96 -15.02 -0.39
N PHE A 439 -31.42 -14.76 0.80
CA PHE A 439 -31.76 -13.56 1.58
C PHE A 439 -31.37 -12.27 0.87
N ARG A 440 -30.17 -12.24 0.30
CA ARG A 440 -29.69 -11.05 -0.43
C ARG A 440 -30.55 -10.75 -1.65
N ARG A 441 -31.02 -11.78 -2.38
CA ARG A 441 -31.97 -11.60 -3.48
C ARG A 441 -33.30 -11.02 -2.99
N ALA A 442 -33.86 -11.56 -1.90
CA ALA A 442 -35.11 -11.04 -1.32
C ALA A 442 -34.96 -9.58 -0.86
N MET A 443 -33.85 -9.25 -0.20
CA MET A 443 -33.51 -7.89 0.23
C MET A 443 -33.45 -6.93 -0.96
N ASN A 444 -32.71 -7.26 -2.02
CA ASN A 444 -32.56 -6.40 -3.19
C ASN A 444 -33.90 -6.17 -3.92
N THR A 445 -34.78 -7.19 -3.96
CA THR A 445 -36.13 -7.01 -4.54
C THR A 445 -37.01 -6.06 -3.73
N GLN A 446 -36.94 -6.12 -2.39
CA GLN A 446 -37.67 -5.21 -1.51
C GLN A 446 -37.10 -3.80 -1.60
N GLU A 447 -35.78 -3.65 -1.61
CA GLU A 447 -35.12 -2.35 -1.75
C GLU A 447 -35.47 -1.68 -3.08
N ASN A 448 -35.47 -2.43 -4.19
CA ASN A 448 -35.89 -1.89 -5.49
C ASN A 448 -37.36 -1.46 -5.48
N ALA A 449 -38.25 -2.21 -4.84
CA ALA A 449 -39.65 -1.82 -4.70
C ALA A 449 -39.81 -0.53 -3.87
N THR A 450 -39.08 -0.39 -2.76
CA THR A 450 -39.10 0.82 -1.93
C THR A 450 -38.51 2.01 -2.68
N ARG A 451 -37.37 1.85 -3.36
CA ARG A 451 -36.75 2.89 -4.18
C ARG A 451 -37.67 3.34 -5.32
N ALA A 452 -38.36 2.42 -5.99
CA ALA A 452 -39.31 2.75 -7.04
C ALA A 452 -40.48 3.60 -6.51
N ARG A 453 -41.03 3.25 -5.35
CA ARG A 453 -42.09 4.03 -4.69
C ARG A 453 -41.61 5.41 -4.25
N ALA A 454 -40.40 5.51 -3.71
CA ALA A 454 -39.83 6.80 -3.32
C ALA A 454 -39.68 7.74 -4.52
N VAL A 455 -39.21 7.23 -5.66
CA VAL A 455 -39.12 8.00 -6.90
C VAL A 455 -40.50 8.42 -7.40
N ASP A 456 -41.48 7.52 -7.37
CA ASP A 456 -42.86 7.82 -7.77
C ASP A 456 -43.49 8.91 -6.89
N SER A 457 -43.23 8.89 -5.57
CA SER A 457 -43.68 9.94 -4.65
C SER A 457 -43.00 11.29 -4.91
N LEU A 458 -41.75 11.31 -5.35
CA LEU A 458 -41.03 12.55 -5.70
C LEU A 458 -41.49 13.10 -7.05
N LEU A 459 -41.79 12.23 -8.02
CA LEU A 459 -42.32 12.64 -9.33
C LEU A 459 -43.73 13.21 -9.20
N ASN A 460 -44.55 12.62 -8.33
CA ASN A 460 -45.92 13.06 -8.06
C ASN A 460 -46.02 14.05 -6.89
N PHE A 461 -44.95 14.83 -6.65
CA PHE A 461 -44.87 15.75 -5.51
C PHE A 461 -46.08 16.67 -5.43
N GLU A 462 -46.49 17.30 -6.54
CA GLU A 462 -47.63 18.23 -6.60
C GLU A 462 -48.92 17.59 -6.06
N THR A 463 -49.29 16.41 -6.55
CA THR A 463 -50.50 15.68 -6.11
C THR A 463 -50.44 15.22 -4.65
N VAL A 464 -49.25 14.87 -4.15
CA VAL A 464 -49.05 14.44 -2.75
C VAL A 464 -49.14 15.62 -1.80
N THR A 465 -48.76 16.83 -2.22
CA THR A 465 -48.94 18.06 -1.43
C THR A 465 -50.36 18.61 -1.47
N GLU A 466 -51.08 18.49 -2.59
CA GLU A 466 -52.46 19.00 -2.70
C GLU A 466 -53.48 18.13 -1.95
N THR A 467 -53.23 16.84 -1.81
CA THR A 467 -54.08 15.94 -1.03
C THR A 467 -53.48 15.69 0.36
N SER A 468 -54.28 15.48 1.41
CA SER A 468 -53.80 15.13 2.77
C SER A 468 -53.05 13.77 2.85
N VAL A 469 -52.64 13.22 1.71
CA VAL A 469 -51.99 11.92 1.49
C VAL A 469 -50.50 11.96 1.86
N ALA A 470 -49.86 13.13 1.90
CA ALA A 470 -48.46 13.28 2.34
C ALA A 470 -48.17 12.64 3.71
N VAL A 471 -49.10 12.74 4.67
CA VAL A 471 -48.97 12.17 6.01
C VAL A 471 -49.07 10.64 5.99
N VAL A 472 -49.92 10.09 5.12
CA VAL A 472 -50.16 8.64 4.99
C VAL A 472 -49.03 7.93 4.23
N VAL A 473 -48.44 8.59 3.23
CA VAL A 473 -47.27 8.07 2.50
C VAL A 473 -46.05 8.07 3.42
N ARG A 474 -45.82 9.19 4.13
CA ARG A 474 -44.70 9.30 5.09
C ARG A 474 -44.80 8.27 6.21
N SER A 475 -45.99 7.98 6.76
CA SER A 475 -46.15 6.96 7.80
C SER A 475 -45.96 5.53 7.27
N ARG A 476 -46.50 5.21 6.08
CA ARG A 476 -46.36 3.88 5.45
C ARG A 476 -44.95 3.54 5.00
N ASP A 477 -44.20 4.53 4.51
CA ASP A 477 -42.81 4.31 4.10
C ASP A 477 -41.91 4.14 5.34
N MET A 478 -42.21 4.83 6.44
CA MET A 478 -41.46 4.76 7.70
C MET A 478 -41.68 3.45 8.47
N GLU A 479 -42.89 2.86 8.42
CA GLU A 479 -43.18 1.52 8.97
C GLU A 479 -42.39 0.38 8.29
N ARG A 480 -41.93 0.58 7.05
CA ARG A 480 -41.30 -0.48 6.24
C ARG A 480 -39.78 -0.35 6.12
N VAL A 481 -39.19 0.71 6.66
CA VAL A 481 -37.74 0.82 6.81
C VAL A 481 -37.32 0.01 8.05
N PRO A 482 -36.54 -1.09 7.89
CA PRO A 482 -36.08 -1.86 9.03
C PRO A 482 -35.16 -0.98 9.90
N GLY A 483 -35.62 -0.61 11.10
CA GLY A 483 -34.87 0.21 12.07
C GLY A 483 -35.46 1.59 12.40
N ALA A 484 -36.52 2.04 11.71
CA ALA A 484 -37.12 3.36 12.00
C ALA A 484 -38.07 3.38 13.22
N ALA A 485 -38.44 2.21 13.75
CA ALA A 485 -39.36 2.08 14.89
C ALA A 485 -38.83 2.71 16.20
N GLY A 486 -37.52 3.00 16.30
CA GLY A 486 -36.93 3.64 17.49
C GLY A 486 -36.83 5.17 17.44
N ALA A 487 -37.20 5.81 16.32
CA ALA A 487 -37.00 7.26 16.14
C ALA A 487 -38.27 8.11 16.33
N VAL A 488 -39.41 7.48 16.62
CA VAL A 488 -40.72 8.17 16.74
C VAL A 488 -41.06 8.57 18.18
N GLU A 489 -40.35 8.08 19.19
CA GLU A 489 -40.58 8.49 20.58
C GLU A 489 -39.91 9.82 20.97
N SER A 490 -39.26 10.52 20.03
CA SER A 490 -38.56 11.76 20.35
C SER A 490 -38.71 12.84 19.26
N TRP A 491 -39.93 13.21 18.87
CA TRP A 491 -40.23 14.51 18.26
C TRP A 491 -41.64 14.96 18.61
#